data_AF-A0A4R6EIT2-F1
#
_entry.id   AF-A0A4R6EIT2-F1
#
_cell.length_a   1.000
_cell.length_b   1.000
_cell.length_c   1.000
_cell.angle_alpha   90.00
_cell.angle_beta   90.00
_cell.angle_gamma   90.00
#
_symmetry.space_group_name_H-M   'P 1'
#
loop_
_entity.id
_entity.type
_entity.pdbx_description
1 polymer ?
#
loop_
_entity_poly.entity_id
_entity_poly.type
_entity_poly.pdbx_seq_one_letter_code
_entity_poly.pdbx_strand_id
1 'polypeptide(L)'
;MKREQGYTLIEMMVAISLVIILSSGGLYGWQRWRQQQRLWQTAGQVRDYLVMLRNDANWHHRDRLLRVERAEQGWCLNALSEEASGCTAQSIFVLRPQWPEVVLSEMTPNLGFYGLRSTAWPGHITLKSSAGSWSLIVSGWGRVRLCQGGSDKSCQ
;
A
#
# COMPACT_ATOMS: atom_id res chain seq x y z
N MET A 1 -48.22 -30.92 30.84
CA MET A 1 -46.84 -31.33 30.50
C MET A 1 -46.50 -30.77 29.13
N LYS A 2 -45.52 -29.87 29.01
CA LYS A 2 -45.02 -29.40 27.70
C LYS A 2 -44.14 -30.51 27.12
N ARG A 3 -44.43 -30.95 25.89
CA ARG A 3 -43.55 -31.86 25.14
C ARG A 3 -42.36 -31.05 24.64
N GLU A 4 -41.16 -31.40 25.08
CA GLU A 4 -39.91 -30.93 24.48
C GLU A 4 -39.91 -31.38 23.00
N GLN A 5 -40.01 -30.43 22.07
CA GLN A 5 -39.85 -30.71 20.64
C GLN A 5 -38.35 -30.72 20.34
N GLY A 6 -37.76 -31.91 20.27
CA GLY A 6 -36.39 -32.09 19.80
C GLY A 6 -36.28 -31.80 18.30
N TYR A 7 -35.15 -31.24 17.88
CA TYR A 7 -34.85 -31.02 16.46
C TYR A 7 -34.64 -32.34 15.73
N THR A 8 -35.17 -32.45 14.51
CA THR A 8 -34.98 -33.64 13.68
C THR A 8 -33.58 -33.65 13.06
N LEU A 9 -33.05 -34.84 12.74
CA LEU A 9 -31.73 -34.97 12.10
C LEU A 9 -31.66 -34.17 10.79
N ILE A 10 -32.72 -34.21 9.98
CA ILE A 10 -32.77 -33.49 8.71
C ILE A 10 -32.80 -31.97 8.90
N GLU A 11 -33.48 -31.48 9.94
CA GLU A 11 -33.52 -30.05 10.28
C GLU A 11 -32.15 -29.54 10.71
N MET A 12 -31.42 -30.32 11.53
CA MET A 12 -30.05 -30.00 11.90
C MET A 12 -29.09 -30.04 10.70
N MET A 13 -29.26 -31.00 9.77
CA MET A 13 -28.47 -31.05 8.53
C MET A 13 -28.72 -29.83 7.64
N VAL A 14 -29.97 -29.40 7.50
CA VAL A 14 -30.33 -28.20 6.73
C VAL A 14 -29.77 -26.95 7.43
N ALA A 15 -29.92 -26.82 8.74
CA ALA A 15 -29.37 -25.67 9.48
C ALA A 15 -27.85 -25.57 9.35
N ILE A 16 -27.13 -26.68 9.51
CA ILE A 16 -25.66 -26.71 9.39
C ILE A 16 -25.22 -26.38 7.96
N SER A 17 -25.92 -26.89 6.94
CA SER A 17 -25.56 -26.58 5.54
C SER A 17 -25.73 -25.10 5.21
N LEU A 18 -26.80 -24.45 5.70
CA LEU A 18 -27.00 -23.01 5.56
C LEU A 18 -25.90 -22.20 6.26
N VAL A 19 -25.51 -22.60 7.49
CA VAL A 19 -24.42 -21.95 8.24
C VAL A 19 -23.10 -22.04 7.47
N ILE A 20 -22.78 -23.19 6.87
CA ILE A 20 -21.55 -23.36 6.08
C ILE A 20 -21.55 -22.46 4.85
N ILE A 21 -22.66 -22.39 4.11
CA ILE A 21 -22.77 -21.55 2.90
C ILE A 21 -22.55 -20.08 3.26
N LEU A 22 -23.26 -19.58 4.28
CA LEU A 22 -23.15 -18.18 4.71
C LEU A 22 -21.75 -17.85 5.26
N SER A 23 -21.16 -18.77 6.03
CA SER A 23 -19.80 -18.61 6.58
C SER A 23 -18.76 -18.54 5.46
N SER A 24 -18.90 -19.36 4.41
CA SER A 24 -17.97 -19.35 3.28
C SER A 24 -17.99 -18.02 2.54
N GLY A 25 -19.17 -17.48 2.23
CA GLY A 25 -19.30 -16.17 1.58
C GLY A 25 -18.74 -15.03 2.43
N GLY A 26 -18.97 -15.07 3.75
CA GLY A 26 -18.40 -14.12 4.70
C GLY A 26 -16.87 -14.16 4.72
N LEU A 27 -16.27 -15.35 4.71
CA LEU A 27 -14.81 -15.51 4.69
C LEU A 27 -14.17 -14.97 3.41
N TYR A 28 -14.73 -15.28 2.23
CA TYR A 28 -14.20 -14.77 0.96
C TYR A 28 -14.30 -13.24 0.86
N GLY A 29 -15.44 -12.67 1.27
CA GLY A 29 -15.62 -11.22 1.33
C GLY A 29 -14.62 -10.56 2.28
N TRP A 30 -14.43 -11.15 3.47
CA TRP A 30 -13.49 -10.65 4.47
C TRP A 30 -12.04 -10.69 3.98
N GLN A 31 -11.61 -11.76 3.31
CA GLN A 31 -10.27 -11.87 2.77
C GLN A 31 -9.98 -10.78 1.72
N ARG A 32 -10.92 -10.56 0.79
CA ARG A 32 -10.79 -9.50 -0.21
C ARG A 32 -10.72 -8.13 0.44
N TRP A 33 -11.60 -7.83 1.39
CA TRP A 33 -11.59 -6.57 2.12
C TRP A 33 -10.26 -6.35 2.87
N ARG A 34 -9.76 -7.38 3.57
CA ARG A 34 -8.46 -7.31 4.26
C ARG A 34 -7.32 -6.98 3.30
N GLN A 35 -7.29 -7.58 2.11
CA GLN A 35 -6.27 -7.28 1.10
C GLN A 35 -6.38 -5.85 0.56
N GLN A 36 -7.60 -5.32 0.40
CA GLN A 36 -7.81 -3.91 0.03
C GLN A 36 -7.29 -2.96 1.11
N GLN A 37 -7.57 -3.26 2.38
CA GLN A 37 -7.09 -2.46 3.51
C GLN A 37 -5.57 -2.44 3.60
N ARG A 38 -4.91 -3.59 3.44
CA ARG A 38 -3.44 -3.67 3.44
C ARG A 38 -2.83 -2.88 2.30
N LEU A 39 -3.39 -2.99 1.09
CA LEU A 39 -2.95 -2.20 -0.06
C LEU A 39 -3.10 -0.70 0.19
N TRP A 40 -4.24 -0.26 0.74
CA TRP A 40 -4.48 1.15 1.07
C TRP A 40 -3.52 1.65 2.15
N GLN A 41 -3.26 0.86 3.20
CA GLN A 41 -2.29 1.18 4.24
C GLN A 41 -0.88 1.36 3.68
N THR A 42 -0.41 0.44 2.84
CA THR A 42 0.90 0.56 2.20
C THR A 42 0.95 1.78 1.27
N ALA A 43 -0.11 2.06 0.53
CA ALA A 43 -0.15 3.24 -0.35
C ALA A 43 -0.14 4.55 0.45
N GLY A 44 -0.86 4.62 1.57
CA GLY A 44 -0.77 5.74 2.51
C GLY A 44 0.63 5.89 3.11
N GLN A 45 1.25 4.78 3.51
CA GLN A 45 2.62 4.76 4.03
C GLN A 45 3.64 5.31 3.02
N VAL A 46 3.54 4.91 1.74
CA VAL A 46 4.41 5.46 0.68
C VAL A 46 4.14 6.94 0.46
N ARG A 47 2.87 7.39 0.48
CA ARG A 47 2.53 8.81 0.33
C ARG A 47 3.18 9.63 1.43
N ASP A 48 3.05 9.19 2.67
CA ASP A 48 3.56 9.92 3.83
C ASP A 48 5.09 9.95 3.83
N TYR A 49 5.74 8.86 3.40
CA TYR A 49 7.18 8.80 3.16
C TYR A 49 7.63 9.80 2.06
N LEU A 50 6.92 9.89 0.94
CA LEU A 50 7.22 10.87 -0.11
C LEU A 50 7.09 12.31 0.41
N VAL A 51 6.07 12.59 1.21
CA VAL A 51 5.87 13.91 1.84
C VAL A 51 7.01 14.22 2.81
N MET A 52 7.44 13.24 3.61
CA MET A 52 8.60 13.37 4.48
C MET A 52 9.87 13.70 3.68
N LEU A 53 10.16 12.98 2.60
CA LEU A 53 11.31 13.25 1.73
C LEU A 53 11.27 14.65 1.12
N ARG A 54 10.10 15.09 0.66
CA ARG A 54 9.93 16.45 0.13
C ARG A 54 10.23 17.51 1.18
N ASN A 55 9.72 17.33 2.39
CA ASN A 55 9.91 18.27 3.49
C ASN A 55 11.39 18.31 3.90
N ASP A 56 12.05 17.15 3.98
CA ASP A 56 13.48 17.05 4.27
C ASP A 56 14.34 17.71 3.18
N ALA A 57 14.06 17.42 1.90
CA ALA A 57 14.73 18.07 0.77
C ALA A 57 14.61 19.59 0.84
N ASN A 58 13.39 20.09 1.09
CA ASN A 58 13.11 21.51 1.18
C ASN A 58 13.78 22.18 2.40
N TRP A 59 13.83 21.48 3.54
CA TRP A 59 14.44 21.99 4.77
C TRP A 59 15.96 22.06 4.68
N HIS A 60 16.59 21.01 4.14
CA HIS A 60 18.05 20.90 4.09
C HIS A 60 18.67 21.39 2.78
N HIS A 61 17.85 21.83 1.82
CA HIS A 61 18.28 22.23 0.47
C HIS A 61 19.14 21.16 -0.22
N ARG A 62 18.74 19.90 -0.06
CA ARG A 62 19.42 18.75 -0.65
C ARG A 62 18.45 17.94 -1.49
N ASP A 63 18.97 17.28 -2.50
CA ASP A 63 18.18 16.43 -3.36
C ASP A 63 17.92 15.08 -2.68
N ARG A 64 16.70 14.58 -2.83
CA ARG A 64 16.26 13.26 -2.36
C ARG A 64 15.72 12.48 -3.55
N LEU A 65 16.62 11.75 -4.21
CA LEU A 65 16.29 10.90 -5.35
C LEU A 65 15.80 9.54 -4.85
N LEU A 66 14.67 9.06 -5.34
CA LEU A 66 14.15 7.75 -4.96
C LEU A 66 14.77 6.64 -5.80
N ARG A 67 15.09 5.55 -5.12
CA ARG A 67 15.47 4.28 -5.73
C ARG A 67 14.62 3.17 -5.13
N VAL A 68 14.15 2.28 -6.00
CA VAL A 68 13.53 1.03 -5.59
C VAL A 68 14.60 -0.06 -5.60
N GLU A 69 14.70 -0.80 -4.50
CA GLU A 69 15.61 -1.93 -4.37
C GLU A 69 14.83 -3.18 -3.95
N ARG A 70 15.35 -4.35 -4.31
CA ARG A 70 14.76 -5.63 -3.92
C ARG A 70 15.27 -5.98 -2.52
N ALA A 71 14.35 -6.35 -1.63
CA ALA A 71 14.64 -6.82 -0.27
C ALA A 71 14.27 -8.31 -0.15
N GLU A 72 14.76 -8.99 0.88
CA GLU A 72 14.44 -10.41 1.13
C GLU A 72 12.93 -10.68 1.20
N GLN A 73 12.16 -9.73 1.74
CA GLN A 73 10.71 -9.83 1.92
C GLN A 73 9.92 -8.91 0.98
N GLY A 74 10.48 -8.54 -0.18
CA GLY A 74 9.78 -7.76 -1.21
C GLY A 74 10.63 -6.65 -1.80
N TRP A 75 10.23 -5.40 -1.55
CA TRP A 75 10.91 -4.21 -2.07
C TRP A 75 11.15 -3.21 -0.94
N CYS A 76 12.09 -2.30 -1.14
CA CYS A 76 12.22 -1.11 -0.31
C CYS A 76 12.35 0.12 -1.21
N LEU A 77 11.90 1.27 -0.68
CA LEU A 77 12.20 2.57 -1.26
C LEU A 77 13.29 3.23 -0.42
N ASN A 78 14.33 3.69 -1.09
CA ASN A 78 15.46 4.35 -0.49
C ASN A 78 15.64 5.73 -1.13
N ALA A 79 15.84 6.76 -0.31
CA ALA A 79 16.28 8.05 -0.81
C ALA A 79 17.81 8.05 -0.85
N LEU A 80 18.36 8.19 -2.05
CA LEU A 80 19.80 8.38 -2.25
C LEU A 80 20.26 9.55 -1.38
N SER A 81 21.19 9.25 -0.49
CA SER A 81 21.92 10.20 0.33
C SER A 81 23.39 9.80 0.31
N GLU A 82 24.28 10.69 0.76
CA GLU A 82 25.71 10.40 0.86
C GLU A 82 26.00 9.13 1.70
N GLU A 83 25.08 8.75 2.58
CA GLU A 83 25.10 7.53 3.40
C GLU A 83 24.21 6.44 2.78
N ALA A 84 24.43 6.11 1.50
CA ALA A 84 23.64 5.13 0.76
C ALA A 84 23.81 3.72 1.36
N SER A 85 22.95 3.39 2.31
CA SER A 85 22.81 2.07 2.90
C SER A 85 21.59 1.40 2.25
N GLY A 86 21.78 0.25 1.61
CA GLY A 86 20.72 -0.46 0.88
C GLY A 86 19.54 -0.87 1.78
N CYS A 87 18.63 -1.72 1.27
CA CYS A 87 17.40 -2.05 1.99
C CYS A 87 17.56 -2.44 3.47
N THR A 88 18.71 -2.96 3.95
CA THR A 88 18.95 -3.42 5.34
C THR A 88 19.22 -2.30 6.35
N ALA A 89 19.42 -1.07 5.90
CA ALA A 89 19.71 0.06 6.78
C ALA A 89 18.57 0.37 7.77
N GLN A 90 18.93 0.69 9.02
CA GLN A 90 18.00 1.28 9.97
C GLN A 90 18.03 2.80 9.83
N SER A 91 17.28 3.33 8.86
CA SER A 91 17.21 4.75 8.58
C SER A 91 15.77 5.17 8.23
N ILE A 92 15.38 6.38 8.62
CA ILE A 92 14.09 6.98 8.24
C ILE A 92 13.98 7.20 6.73
N PHE A 93 15.12 7.22 6.02
CA PHE A 93 15.18 7.35 4.57
C PHE A 93 14.99 6.03 3.83
N VAL A 94 14.82 4.91 4.54
CA VAL A 94 14.50 3.61 3.96
C VAL A 94 13.09 3.20 4.38
N LEU A 95 12.18 3.13 3.41
CA LEU A 95 10.83 2.62 3.61
C LEU A 95 10.78 1.14 3.22
N ARG A 96 10.30 0.31 4.15
CA ARG A 96 9.94 -1.08 3.89
C ARG A 96 8.43 -1.26 4.08
N PRO A 97 7.72 -1.85 3.11
CA PRO A 97 6.31 -2.17 3.27
C PRO A 97 6.14 -3.24 4.36
N GLN A 98 5.12 -3.09 5.19
CA GLN A 98 4.78 -4.10 6.20
C GLN A 98 4.18 -5.38 5.60
N TRP A 99 3.54 -5.26 4.43
CA TRP A 99 2.76 -6.33 3.79
C TRP A 99 3.46 -6.80 2.51
N PRO A 100 4.09 -8.00 2.50
CA PRO A 100 4.86 -8.49 1.35
C PRO A 100 4.00 -8.80 0.12
N GLU A 101 2.68 -8.98 0.28
CA GLU A 101 1.76 -9.18 -0.84
C GLU A 101 1.54 -7.92 -1.69
N VAL A 102 1.94 -6.74 -1.21
CA VAL A 102 1.84 -5.48 -1.95
C VAL A 102 3.13 -5.27 -2.73
N VAL A 103 3.04 -5.34 -4.06
CA VAL A 103 4.20 -5.18 -4.94
C VAL A 103 4.23 -3.79 -5.55
N LEU A 104 5.41 -3.19 -5.62
CA LEU A 104 5.66 -2.02 -6.44
C LEU A 104 5.86 -2.49 -7.88
N SER A 105 4.90 -2.20 -8.75
CA SER A 105 4.93 -2.69 -10.14
C SER A 105 5.66 -1.74 -11.07
N GLU A 106 5.48 -0.43 -10.89
CA GLU A 106 6.00 0.60 -11.78
C GLU A 106 6.45 1.81 -10.95
N MET A 107 7.55 2.44 -11.37
CA MET A 107 8.04 3.70 -10.83
C MET A 107 8.69 4.51 -11.94
N THR A 108 8.39 5.80 -12.01
CA THR A 108 9.07 6.70 -12.93
C THR A 108 10.57 6.78 -12.57
N PRO A 109 11.49 6.55 -13.54
CA PRO A 109 12.92 6.69 -13.30
C PRO A 109 13.28 8.08 -12.79
N ASN A 110 14.26 8.16 -11.89
CA ASN A 110 14.75 9.41 -11.32
C ASN A 110 13.70 10.26 -10.60
N LEU A 111 12.56 9.66 -10.19
CA LEU A 111 11.60 10.32 -9.34
C LEU A 111 12.31 10.80 -8.06
N GLY A 112 12.12 12.06 -7.69
CA GLY A 112 12.82 12.66 -6.56
C GLY A 112 12.39 14.09 -6.27
N PHE A 113 12.83 14.59 -5.13
CA PHE A 113 12.59 15.96 -4.67
C PHE A 113 13.90 16.74 -4.68
N TYR A 114 13.84 17.97 -5.19
CA TYR A 114 14.99 18.85 -5.34
C TYR A 114 14.79 20.04 -4.40
N GLY A 115 15.69 20.21 -3.45
CA GLY A 115 15.45 20.93 -2.19
C GLY A 115 15.09 22.43 -2.26
N LEU A 116 14.95 22.99 -3.46
CA LEU A 116 14.49 24.35 -3.66
C LEU A 116 12.97 24.35 -3.94
N ARG A 117 12.21 25.11 -3.13
CA ARG A 117 10.76 25.35 -3.31
C ARG A 117 9.90 24.08 -3.42
N SER A 118 10.32 23.00 -2.76
CA SER A 118 9.64 21.69 -2.82
C SER A 118 9.45 21.18 -4.26
N THR A 119 10.34 21.52 -5.18
CA THR A 119 10.27 21.03 -6.56
C THR A 119 10.54 19.52 -6.63
N ALA A 120 9.94 18.86 -7.61
CA ALA A 120 10.10 17.43 -7.81
C ALA A 120 10.25 17.10 -9.29
N TRP A 121 10.93 15.99 -9.58
CA TRP A 121 10.78 15.37 -10.89
C TRP A 121 9.38 14.75 -10.95
N PRO A 122 8.51 15.16 -11.88
CA PRO A 122 7.16 14.63 -11.94
C PRO A 122 7.18 13.15 -12.32
N GLY A 123 6.25 12.38 -11.76
CA GLY A 123 6.17 10.96 -12.05
C GLY A 123 5.13 10.25 -11.18
N HIS A 124 5.20 8.93 -11.20
CA HIS A 124 4.29 8.10 -10.43
C HIS A 124 4.97 6.84 -9.89
N ILE A 125 4.37 6.28 -8.83
CA ILE A 125 4.66 4.96 -8.27
C ILE A 125 3.37 4.17 -8.25
N THR A 126 3.34 2.96 -8.82
CA THR A 126 2.15 2.10 -8.80
C THR A 126 2.38 0.89 -7.90
N LEU A 127 1.47 0.71 -6.95
CA LEU A 127 1.39 -0.43 -6.05
C LEU A 127 0.24 -1.34 -6.49
N LYS A 128 0.48 -2.65 -6.51
CA LYS A 128 -0.52 -3.67 -6.89
C LYS A 128 -0.60 -4.76 -5.83
N SER A 129 -1.80 -5.32 -5.67
CA SER A 129 -2.04 -6.58 -4.95
C SER A 129 -3.13 -7.37 -5.68
N SER A 130 -3.46 -8.56 -5.19
CA SER A 130 -4.59 -9.36 -5.70
C SER A 130 -5.94 -8.64 -5.61
N ALA A 131 -6.05 -7.61 -4.77
CA ALA A 131 -7.29 -6.88 -4.55
C ALA A 131 -7.45 -5.61 -5.40
N GLY A 132 -6.40 -5.17 -6.12
CA GLY A 132 -6.43 -3.99 -6.98
C GLY A 132 -5.09 -3.26 -7.06
N SER A 133 -5.14 -1.98 -7.44
CA SER A 133 -3.97 -1.13 -7.57
C SER A 133 -4.21 0.29 -7.05
N TRP A 134 -3.15 0.91 -6.57
CA TRP A 134 -3.07 2.33 -6.21
C TRP A 134 -1.85 2.96 -6.85
N SER A 135 -1.99 4.19 -7.32
CA SER A 135 -0.90 4.96 -7.92
C SER A 135 -0.69 6.24 -7.14
N LEU A 136 0.55 6.50 -6.77
CA LEU A 136 0.98 7.76 -6.20
C LEU A 136 1.49 8.64 -7.33
N ILE A 137 0.96 9.85 -7.43
CA ILE A 137 1.34 10.80 -8.49
C ILE A 137 2.03 12.00 -7.86
N VAL A 138 3.22 12.30 -8.34
CA VAL A 138 4.03 13.45 -7.91
C VAL A 138 4.04 14.47 -9.03
N SER A 139 3.56 15.68 -8.74
CA SER A 139 3.65 16.82 -9.67
C SER A 139 5.02 17.49 -9.60
N GLY A 140 5.38 18.29 -10.61
CA GLY A 140 6.64 19.04 -10.62
C GLY A 140 6.81 20.04 -9.45
N TRP A 141 5.71 20.43 -8.80
CA TRP A 141 5.70 21.29 -7.61
C TRP A 141 5.74 20.50 -6.29
N GLY A 142 6.03 19.19 -6.34
CA GLY A 142 6.15 18.33 -5.16
C GLY A 142 4.83 17.97 -4.47
N ARG A 143 3.68 18.27 -5.05
CA ARG A 143 2.41 17.72 -4.56
C ARG A 143 2.35 16.22 -4.85
N VAL A 144 2.14 15.44 -3.80
CA VAL A 144 1.94 13.99 -3.84
C VAL A 144 0.44 13.71 -3.70
N ARG A 145 -0.12 12.90 -4.59
CA ARG A 145 -1.53 12.47 -4.56
C ARG A 145 -1.62 10.96 -4.59
N LEU A 146 -2.70 10.42 -4.04
CA LEU A 146 -2.97 9.00 -4.01
C LEU A 146 -4.23 8.70 -4.84
N CYS A 147 -4.09 7.93 -5.92
CA CYS A 147 -5.14 7.67 -6.90
C CYS A 147 -5.46 6.17 -6.99
N GLN A 148 -6.74 5.82 -6.98
CA GLN A 148 -7.14 4.42 -7.12
C GLN A 148 -7.13 3.98 -8.59
N GLY A 149 -6.57 2.81 -8.88
CA GLY A 149 -6.70 2.17 -10.19
C GLY A 149 -5.94 2.83 -11.35
N GLY A 150 -4.85 3.56 -11.09
CA GLY A 150 -4.04 4.20 -12.15
C GLY A 150 -4.76 5.27 -12.97
N SER A 151 -5.96 5.68 -12.54
CA SER A 151 -6.81 6.67 -13.19
C SER A 151 -6.79 7.97 -12.39
N ASP A 152 -6.44 9.07 -13.07
CA ASP A 152 -6.45 10.44 -12.51
C ASP A 152 -7.84 10.89 -11.99
N LYS A 153 -8.91 10.14 -12.32
CA LYS A 153 -10.29 10.51 -11.97
C LYS A 153 -10.67 10.23 -10.51
N SER A 154 -9.84 9.52 -9.74
CA SER A 154 -10.11 9.18 -8.33
C SER A 154 -8.95 9.47 -7.39
N CYS A 155 -8.31 10.63 -7.57
CA CYS A 155 -7.17 11.06 -6.76
C CYS A 155 -7.61 11.80 -5.49
N GLN A 156 -7.03 11.40 -4.36
CA GLN A 156 -7.10 12.09 -3.06
C GLN A 156 -5.78 12.79 -2.75
#